data_AF-K2A354-F1
#
_entry.id   AF-K2A354-F1
#
_cell.length_a   1.000
_cell.length_b   1.000
_cell.length_c   1.000
_cell.angle_alpha   90.00
_cell.angle_beta   90.00
_cell.angle_gamma   90.00
#
_symmetry.space_group_name_H-M   'P 1'
#
loop_
_entity.id
_entity.type
_entity.pdbx_description
1 polymer ?
#
loop_
_entity_poly.entity_id
_entity_poly.type
_entity_poly.pdbx_seq_one_letter_code
_entity_poly.pdbx_strand_id
1 'polypeptide(L)'
;METLSKFHYDYVSRHINQTMLVNDLLKNNFLDYSDLKGAYDQETDEYIEIYQWVLFPNFYGSDFEKLIKAKVPVLDTEYGTWVGITSYGSHYDLYVYPQIINAVFDIDITYEDIERLK
;
A
#
# COMPACT_ATOMS: atom_id res chain seq x y z
N MET A 1 19.63 10.57 -12.49
CA MET A 1 18.54 10.76 -11.51
C MET A 1 17.31 11.07 -12.33
N GLU A 2 16.34 10.14 -12.39
CA GLU A 2 15.10 10.39 -13.12
C GLU A 2 14.30 11.51 -12.43
N THR A 3 13.61 12.33 -13.21
CA THR A 3 12.76 13.42 -12.68
C THR A 3 11.34 12.91 -12.52
N LEU A 4 10.69 13.25 -11.40
CA LEU A 4 9.28 12.94 -11.16
C LEU A 4 8.41 13.41 -12.33
N SER A 5 7.57 12.52 -12.85
CA SER A 5 6.70 12.78 -13.99
C SER A 5 5.30 12.24 -13.73
N LYS A 6 4.33 12.69 -14.55
CA LYS A 6 2.96 12.18 -14.49
C LYS A 6 2.88 10.67 -14.73
N PHE A 7 3.81 10.09 -15.48
CA PHE A 7 3.89 8.65 -15.67
C PHE A 7 4.11 7.90 -14.34
N HIS A 8 5.04 8.36 -13.50
CA HIS A 8 5.30 7.72 -12.20
C HIS A 8 4.05 7.78 -11.30
N TYR A 9 3.37 8.93 -11.29
CA TYR A 9 2.12 9.13 -10.57
C TYR A 9 1.01 8.19 -11.08
N ASP A 10 0.78 8.15 -12.39
CA ASP A 10 -0.27 7.34 -13.00
C ASP A 10 -0.01 5.83 -12.80
N TYR A 11 1.27 5.42 -12.78
CA TYR A 11 1.66 4.02 -12.58
C TYR A 11 1.27 3.49 -11.20
N VAL A 12 1.52 4.29 -10.14
CA VAL A 12 1.24 3.88 -8.75
C VAL A 12 -0.10 4.39 -8.20
N SER A 13 -0.89 5.12 -8.99
CA SER A 13 -2.23 5.56 -8.57
C SER A 13 -3.32 4.52 -8.87
N ARG A 14 -3.03 3.53 -9.71
CA ARG A 14 -3.98 2.49 -10.11
C ARG A 14 -3.85 1.26 -9.23
N HIS A 15 -4.58 1.28 -8.12
CA HIS A 15 -4.54 0.21 -7.15
C HIS A 15 -5.92 -0.06 -6.53
N ILE A 16 -6.16 -1.27 -6.04
CA ILE A 16 -7.40 -1.64 -5.36
C ILE A 16 -7.16 -1.53 -3.85
N ASN A 17 -7.91 -0.66 -3.18
CA ASN A 17 -7.80 -0.45 -1.74
C ASN A 17 -8.59 -1.53 -0.98
N GLN A 18 -7.88 -2.37 -0.22
CA GLN A 18 -8.50 -3.44 0.55
C GLN A 18 -9.45 -2.91 1.61
N THR A 19 -9.33 -1.67 2.08
CA THR A 19 -10.31 -1.15 3.04
C THR A 19 -11.71 -1.09 2.44
N MET A 20 -11.86 -0.72 1.17
CA MET A 20 -13.19 -0.76 0.55
C MET A 20 -13.72 -2.20 0.52
N LEU A 21 -12.86 -3.16 0.18
CA LEU A 21 -13.21 -4.58 0.20
C LEU A 21 -13.59 -5.05 1.61
N VAL A 22 -12.77 -4.80 2.63
CA VAL A 22 -13.04 -5.19 4.02
C VAL A 22 -14.30 -4.51 4.55
N ASN A 23 -14.47 -3.21 4.28
CA ASN A 23 -15.68 -2.48 4.66
C ASN A 23 -16.93 -3.05 3.98
N ASP A 24 -16.85 -3.40 2.70
CA ASP A 24 -17.96 -4.03 1.99
C ASP A 24 -18.24 -5.44 2.49
N LEU A 25 -17.21 -6.23 2.82
CA LEU A 25 -17.36 -7.55 3.42
C LEU A 25 -18.00 -7.48 4.82
N LEU A 26 -17.61 -6.51 5.65
CA LEU A 26 -18.24 -6.24 6.95
C LEU A 26 -19.69 -5.79 6.78
N LYS A 27 -19.98 -4.84 5.88
CA LYS A 27 -21.34 -4.35 5.60
C LYS A 27 -22.29 -5.44 5.11
N ASN A 28 -21.78 -6.39 4.33
CA ASN A 28 -22.56 -7.50 3.80
C ASN A 28 -22.57 -8.73 4.72
N ASN A 29 -22.05 -8.62 5.96
CA ASN A 29 -21.94 -9.70 6.94
C ASN A 29 -21.14 -10.93 6.45
N PHE A 30 -20.22 -10.75 5.50
CA PHE A 30 -19.27 -11.78 5.09
C PHE A 30 -18.09 -11.91 6.07
N LEU A 31 -17.78 -10.82 6.78
CA LEU A 31 -16.83 -10.78 7.89
C LEU A 31 -17.55 -10.21 9.11
N ASP A 32 -17.20 -10.68 10.30
CA ASP A 32 -17.59 -10.10 11.58
C ASP A 32 -16.39 -9.38 12.22
N TYR A 33 -16.65 -8.35 13.03
CA TYR A 33 -15.57 -7.65 13.75
C TYR A 33 -14.81 -8.57 14.71
N SER A 34 -15.44 -9.64 15.21
CA SER A 34 -14.77 -10.65 16.02
C SER A 34 -13.81 -11.54 15.23
N ASP A 35 -13.83 -11.50 13.89
CA ASP A 35 -12.85 -12.20 13.05
C ASP A 35 -11.51 -11.45 12.99
N LEU A 36 -11.46 -10.18 13.40
CA LEU A 36 -10.25 -9.36 13.47
C LEU A 36 -9.42 -9.68 14.73
N LYS A 37 -9.06 -10.95 14.93
CA LYS A 37 -8.25 -11.43 16.07
C LYS A 37 -6.76 -11.36 15.75
N GLY A 38 -5.94 -11.22 16.80
CA GLY A 38 -4.48 -11.34 16.69
C GLY A 38 -3.73 -10.02 16.45
N ALA A 39 -4.42 -8.88 16.51
CA ALA A 39 -3.81 -7.56 16.43
C ALA A 39 -2.90 -7.22 17.63
N TYR A 40 -3.05 -7.92 18.75
CA TYR A 40 -2.30 -7.70 19.98
C TYR A 40 -1.57 -8.99 20.35
N ASP A 41 -0.25 -8.87 20.50
CA ASP A 41 0.63 -9.95 20.92
C ASP A 41 0.81 -9.91 22.44
N GLN A 42 0.27 -10.91 23.13
CA GLN A 42 0.33 -11.03 24.59
C GLN A 42 1.73 -11.39 25.10
N GLU A 43 2.60 -11.97 24.27
CA GLU A 43 3.95 -12.36 24.67
C GLU A 43 4.89 -11.16 24.72
N THR A 44 4.69 -10.21 23.80
CA THR A 44 5.53 -9.00 23.68
C THR A 44 4.88 -7.75 24.26
N ASP A 45 3.58 -7.78 24.60
CA ASP A 45 2.78 -6.63 25.02
C ASP A 45 2.72 -5.51 23.96
N GLU A 46 2.84 -5.89 22.68
CA GLU A 46 2.83 -4.99 21.54
C GLU A 46 1.64 -5.27 20.61
N TYR A 47 1.14 -4.22 19.95
CA TYR A 47 0.21 -4.40 18.84
C TYR A 47 1.01 -4.74 17.58
N ILE A 48 0.61 -5.78 16.86
CA ILE A 48 1.19 -6.04 15.54
C ILE A 48 0.87 -4.88 14.61
N GLU A 49 1.82 -4.53 13.76
CA GLU A 49 1.61 -3.48 12.77
C GLU A 49 0.52 -3.91 11.79
N ILE A 50 -0.62 -3.23 11.83
CA ILE A 50 -1.73 -3.48 10.90
C ILE A 50 -1.50 -2.64 9.66
N TYR A 51 -1.17 -3.31 8.56
CA TYR A 51 -1.08 -2.66 7.26
C TYR A 51 -2.48 -2.51 6.64
N GLN A 52 -2.71 -1.34 6.06
CA GLN A 52 -3.67 -1.23 4.96
C GLN A 52 -3.03 -1.86 3.72
N TRP A 53 -3.63 -2.92 3.18
CA TRP A 53 -3.12 -3.52 1.95
C TRP A 53 -3.76 -2.89 0.71
N VAL A 54 -2.95 -2.73 -0.32
CA VAL A 54 -3.38 -2.17 -1.60
C VAL A 54 -2.84 -3.04 -2.73
N LEU A 55 -3.71 -3.50 -3.63
CA LEU A 55 -3.34 -4.39 -4.73
C LEU A 55 -2.98 -3.57 -5.97
N PHE A 56 -1.78 -3.81 -6.51
CA PHE A 56 -1.27 -3.23 -7.74
C PHE A 56 -1.25 -4.29 -8.86
N PRO A 57 -2.26 -4.29 -9.77
CA PRO A 57 -2.36 -5.30 -10.82
C PRO A 57 -1.35 -5.11 -11.96
N ASN A 58 -0.74 -3.92 -12.06
CA ASN A 58 0.12 -3.54 -13.17
C ASN A 58 1.61 -3.58 -12.83
N PHE A 59 1.99 -4.00 -11.62
CA PHE A 59 3.40 -4.14 -11.26
C PHE A 59 4.04 -5.31 -11.99
N TYR A 60 5.28 -5.11 -12.43
CA TYR A 60 6.08 -6.18 -13.03
C TYR A 60 6.92 -6.86 -11.95
N GLY A 61 7.38 -8.09 -12.19
CA GLY A 61 8.16 -8.85 -11.19
C GLY A 61 9.41 -8.12 -10.68
N SER A 62 10.02 -7.24 -11.48
CA SER A 62 11.13 -6.39 -11.02
C SER A 62 10.72 -5.36 -9.95
N ASP A 63 9.46 -4.93 -9.93
CA ASP A 63 8.94 -3.95 -8.98
C ASP A 63 8.76 -4.58 -7.60
N PHE A 64 8.32 -5.84 -7.56
CA PHE A 64 8.25 -6.64 -6.32
C PHE A 64 9.61 -6.72 -5.62
N GLU A 65 10.67 -7.08 -6.35
CA GLU A 65 12.03 -7.17 -5.82
C GLU A 65 12.55 -5.81 -5.29
N LYS A 66 12.24 -4.73 -6.01
CA LYS A 66 12.59 -3.36 -5.58
C LYS A 66 11.88 -2.97 -4.27
N LEU A 67 10.61 -3.33 -4.13
CA LEU A 67 9.83 -3.07 -2.91
C LEU A 67 10.37 -3.86 -1.72
N ILE A 68 10.73 -5.13 -1.90
CA ILE A 68 11.41 -5.93 -0.87
C ILE A 68 12.72 -5.26 -0.44
N LYS A 69 13.54 -4.84 -1.40
CA LYS A 69 14.83 -4.17 -1.12
C LYS A 69 14.63 -2.88 -0.34
N ALA A 70 13.54 -2.15 -0.61
CA ALA A 70 13.14 -0.95 0.12
C ALA A 70 12.47 -1.23 1.48
N LYS A 71 12.35 -2.50 1.88
CA LYS A 71 11.65 -2.95 3.11
C LYS A 71 10.17 -2.54 3.15
N VAL A 72 9.55 -2.41 1.98
CA VAL A 72 8.11 -2.21 1.88
C VAL A 72 7.42 -3.57 2.04
N PRO A 73 6.42 -3.72 2.93
CA PRO A 73 5.68 -4.97 3.07
C PRO A 73 4.97 -5.31 1.76
N VAL A 74 5.24 -6.51 1.21
CA VAL A 74 4.63 -6.95 -0.05
C VAL A 74 4.25 -8.43 -0.02
N LEU A 75 3.19 -8.76 -0.77
CA LEU A 75 2.77 -10.14 -1.06
C LEU A 75 2.51 -10.25 -2.56
N ASP A 76 3.14 -11.21 -3.24
CA ASP A 76 2.89 -11.46 -4.66
C ASP A 76 1.83 -12.53 -4.84
N THR A 77 0.84 -12.28 -5.70
CA THR A 77 -0.22 -13.24 -6.03
C THR A 77 -0.53 -13.24 -7.52
N GLU A 78 -1.33 -14.22 -7.98
CA GLU A 78 -1.79 -14.28 -9.38
C GLU A 78 -2.60 -13.05 -9.83
N TYR A 79 -3.11 -12.26 -8.87
CA TYR A 79 -3.91 -11.05 -9.13
C TYR A 79 -3.08 -9.77 -9.14
N GLY A 80 -1.78 -9.86 -8.84
CA GLY A 80 -0.84 -8.74 -8.77
C GLY A 80 -0.12 -8.64 -7.42
N THR A 81 0.63 -7.55 -7.26
CA THR A 81 1.43 -7.30 -6.06
C THR A 81 0.62 -6.53 -5.02
N TRP A 82 0.43 -7.11 -3.85
CA TRP A 82 -0.12 -6.43 -2.69
C TRP A 82 0.98 -5.68 -1.97
N VAL A 83 0.70 -4.44 -1.59
CA VAL A 83 1.62 -3.55 -0.86
C VAL A 83 0.95 -3.12 0.44
N GLY A 84 1.64 -3.34 1.56
CA GLY A 84 1.19 -2.96 2.89
C GLY A 84 1.63 -1.54 3.24
N ILE A 85 0.70 -0.75 3.78
CA ILE A 85 0.89 0.68 4.07
C ILE A 85 0.50 0.95 5.52
N THR A 86 1.38 1.63 6.25
CA THR A 86 1.28 1.84 7.70
C THR A 86 0.52 3.11 8.10
N SER A 87 -0.04 3.87 7.13
CA SER A 87 -0.74 5.12 7.43
C SER A 87 -2.15 4.87 7.97
N TYR A 88 -2.27 4.39 9.20
CA TYR A 88 -3.52 4.48 9.95
C TYR A 88 -3.76 5.96 10.30
N GLY A 89 -4.73 6.61 9.64
CA GLY A 89 -5.21 7.94 10.05
C GLY A 89 -5.42 9.01 8.97
N SER A 90 -5.10 8.76 7.69
CA SER A 90 -5.46 9.71 6.63
C SER A 90 -6.80 9.32 6.01
N HIS A 91 -7.72 10.28 5.90
CA HIS A 91 -9.01 10.05 5.28
C HIS A 91 -8.83 9.51 3.87
N TYR A 92 -9.30 8.27 3.70
CA TYR A 92 -9.66 7.59 2.47
C TYR A 92 -9.90 8.56 1.32
N ASP A 93 -8.88 8.74 0.48
CA ASP A 93 -8.94 8.89 -0.97
C ASP A 93 -7.56 9.30 -1.51
N LEU A 94 -7.01 8.51 -2.45
CA LEU A 94 -6.04 8.97 -3.46
C LEU A 94 -4.59 9.31 -3.04
N TYR A 95 -3.99 8.58 -2.10
CA TYR A 95 -2.56 8.75 -1.83
C TYR A 95 -1.72 7.91 -2.80
N VAL A 96 -1.10 8.60 -3.75
CA VAL A 96 0.13 8.10 -4.36
C VAL A 96 1.22 8.22 -3.30
N TYR A 97 1.82 7.10 -2.93
CA TYR A 97 2.79 7.03 -1.83
C TYR A 97 4.22 7.25 -2.35
N PRO A 98 4.94 8.29 -1.89
CA PRO A 98 6.31 8.57 -2.31
C PRO A 98 7.22 7.37 -2.12
N GLN A 99 7.07 6.63 -1.01
CA GLN A 99 7.85 5.42 -0.73
C GLN A 99 7.76 4.36 -1.82
N ILE A 100 6.60 4.20 -2.47
CA ILE A 100 6.40 3.24 -3.57
C ILE A 100 7.09 3.77 -4.83
N ILE A 101 6.93 5.05 -5.14
CA ILE A 101 7.61 5.67 -6.29
C ILE A 101 9.13 5.60 -6.13
N ASN A 102 9.63 5.95 -4.95
CA ASN A 102 11.05 5.94 -4.64
C ASN A 102 11.63 4.53 -4.79
N ALA A 103 10.93 3.51 -4.28
CA ALA A 103 11.35 2.13 -4.42
C ALA A 103 11.33 1.65 -5.88
N VAL A 104 10.24 1.89 -6.61
CA VAL A 104 10.04 1.36 -7.97
C VAL A 104 10.92 2.06 -9.00
N PHE A 105 11.11 3.37 -8.87
CA PHE A 105 11.80 4.19 -9.88
C PHE A 105 13.20 4.66 -9.45
N ASP A 106 13.65 4.32 -8.24
CA ASP A 106 14.95 4.76 -7.70
C ASP A 106 15.10 6.30 -7.76
N ILE A 107 14.02 6.99 -7.37
CA ILE A 107 13.98 8.44 -7.22
C ILE A 107 13.81 8.80 -5.75
N ASP A 108 14.11 10.05 -5.40
CA ASP A 108 13.96 10.54 -4.03
C ASP A 108 12.98 11.72 -4.05
N ILE A 109 11.70 11.42 -3.79
CA ILE A 109 10.61 12.39 -3.79
C ILE A 109 9.84 12.38 -2.47
N THR A 110 9.20 13.50 -2.19
CA THR A 110 8.34 13.73 -1.03
C THR A 110 6.87 13.87 -1.45
N TYR A 111 5.96 13.96 -0.48
CA TYR A 111 4.56 14.30 -0.76
C TYR A 111 4.39 15.68 -1.42
N GLU A 112 5.22 16.66 -1.05
CA GLU A 112 5.18 18.00 -1.67
C GLU A 112 5.49 17.95 -3.18
N ASP A 113 6.42 17.07 -3.58
CA ASP A 113 6.77 16.90 -4.99
C ASP A 113 5.61 16.30 -5.80
N ILE A 114 4.85 15.40 -5.18
CA ILE A 114 3.65 14.80 -5.77
C ILE A 114 2.52 15.84 -5.90
N GLU A 115 2.33 16.69 -4.88
CA GLU A 115 1.33 17.76 -4.93
C GLU A 115 1.61 18.77 -6.05
N ARG A 116 2.88 19.08 -6.32
CA ARG A 116 3.28 19.95 -7.43
C ARG A 116 3.02 19.36 -8.82
N LEU A 117 2.73 18.07 -8.94
CA LEU A 117 2.35 17.42 -10.21
C LEU A 117 0.85 17.51 -10.53
N LYS A 118 0.01 17.81 -9.54
CA LYS A 118 -1.46 17.89 -9.69
C LYS A 118 -1.86 19.23 -10.33
#